data_AF-A0A2D9M709-F1
#
_entry.id   AF-A0A2D9M709-F1
#
_cell.length_a   1.000
_cell.length_b   1.000
_cell.length_c   1.000
_cell.angle_alpha   90.00
_cell.angle_beta   90.00
_cell.angle_gamma   90.00
#
_symmetry.space_group_name_H-M   'P 1'
#
loop_
_entity.id
_entity.type
_entity.pdbx_description
1 polymer ?
#
loop_
_entity_poly.entity_id
_entity_poly.type
_entity_poly.pdbx_seq_one_letter_code
_entity_poly.pdbx_strand_id
1 'polypeptide(L)'
;MSDSPVDQLAKDLMILTSEPERHDHDPVHGPFLKEAVRLMSAHRGHRPPPTEEEVMKAFELARKSSRGSNLRKTELDSIAENGDALHDAIELVESGSTKDYDTGQRTRPSRPIPTVDRTERLGEDRELMDRFRAEEQVRRAGEEASEEIIEELIDKRKKKRSELADELSGLDDLIDSD
;
A
#
# COMPACT_ATOMS: atom_id res chain seq x y z
N MET A 1 20.36 10.36 23.55
CA MET A 1 20.04 9.03 23.01
C MET A 1 18.76 9.19 22.22
N SER A 2 18.85 9.51 20.93
CA SER A 2 17.69 9.49 20.04
C SER A 2 17.31 8.04 19.83
N ASP A 3 16.12 7.63 20.27
CA ASP A 3 15.61 6.29 19.98
C ASP A 3 15.52 6.15 18.46
N SER A 4 16.22 5.15 17.90
CA SER A 4 16.08 4.84 16.48
C SER A 4 14.62 4.45 16.20
N PRO A 5 14.11 4.62 14.97
CA PRO A 5 12.76 4.15 14.61
C PRO A 5 12.57 2.65 14.87
N VAL A 6 13.65 1.86 14.85
CA VAL A 6 13.64 0.44 15.21
C VAL A 6 13.43 0.25 16.73
N ASP A 7 14.08 1.08 17.55
CA ASP A 7 13.89 1.03 19.01
C ASP A 7 12.49 1.46 19.41
N GLN A 8 11.90 2.44 18.70
CA GLN A 8 10.51 2.84 18.90
C GLN A 8 9.56 1.71 18.50
N LEU A 9 9.77 1.08 17.35
CA LEU A 9 8.97 -0.07 16.92
C LEU A 9 9.06 -1.24 17.91
N ALA A 10 10.25 -1.54 18.44
CA ALA A 10 10.44 -2.59 19.42
C ALA A 10 9.71 -2.30 20.74
N LYS A 11 9.75 -1.04 21.21
CA LYS A 11 9.01 -0.59 22.38
C LYS A 11 7.50 -0.68 22.15
N ASP A 12 7.03 -0.24 20.99
CA ASP A 12 5.61 -0.29 20.62
C ASP A 12 5.12 -1.74 20.53
N LEU A 13 5.88 -2.64 19.91
CA LEU A 13 5.57 -4.08 19.88
C LEU A 13 5.58 -4.70 21.28
N MET A 14 6.52 -4.31 22.12
CA MET A 14 6.57 -4.80 23.50
C MET A 14 5.32 -4.35 24.27
N ILE A 15 4.89 -3.10 24.12
CA ILE A 15 3.68 -2.56 24.75
C ILE A 15 2.43 -3.28 24.20
N LEU A 16 2.35 -3.46 22.87
CA LEU A 16 1.23 -4.12 22.20
C LEU A 16 1.06 -5.58 22.65
N THR A 17 2.17 -6.26 22.92
CA THR A 17 2.18 -7.68 23.32
C THR A 17 2.03 -7.87 24.82
N SER A 18 2.50 -6.92 25.64
CA SER A 18 2.36 -6.98 27.10
C SER A 18 0.97 -6.56 27.58
N GLU A 19 0.37 -5.53 26.96
CA GLU A 19 -0.93 -4.97 27.34
C GLU A 19 -1.87 -4.77 26.13
N PRO A 20 -2.18 -5.84 25.38
CA PRO A 20 -3.01 -5.78 24.17
C PRO A 20 -4.40 -5.18 24.41
N GLU A 21 -4.98 -5.42 25.59
CA GLU A 21 -6.30 -4.92 25.99
C GLU A 21 -6.40 -3.38 25.96
N ARG A 22 -5.29 -2.65 26.10
CA ARG A 22 -5.28 -1.18 26.00
C ARG A 22 -5.46 -0.66 24.58
N HIS A 23 -5.17 -1.48 23.58
CA HIS A 23 -5.16 -1.12 22.17
C HIS A 23 -6.34 -1.75 21.40
N ASP A 24 -7.28 -2.35 22.11
CA ASP A 24 -8.52 -2.95 21.61
C ASP A 24 -9.48 -1.98 20.90
N HIS A 25 -9.25 -0.67 21.07
CA HIS A 25 -10.02 0.42 20.48
C HIS A 25 -9.54 0.84 19.10
N ASP A 26 -8.36 0.40 18.65
CA ASP A 26 -7.85 0.71 17.31
C ASP A 26 -8.67 -0.05 16.24
N PRO A 27 -9.24 0.62 15.23
CA PRO A 27 -9.96 -0.04 14.15
C PRO A 27 -9.09 -1.01 13.32
N VAL A 28 -7.78 -0.80 13.22
CA VAL A 28 -6.90 -1.63 12.38
C VAL A 28 -6.37 -2.84 13.17
N HIS A 29 -5.77 -2.61 14.34
CA HIS A 29 -5.11 -3.65 15.11
C HIS A 29 -5.98 -4.25 16.22
N GLY A 30 -7.00 -3.54 16.72
CA GLY A 30 -7.86 -3.97 17.81
C GLY A 30 -8.54 -5.34 17.61
N PRO A 31 -9.09 -5.68 16.42
CA PRO A 31 -9.64 -7.00 16.17
C PRO A 31 -8.62 -8.14 16.31
N PHE A 32 -7.37 -7.90 15.89
CA PHE A 32 -6.29 -8.88 15.99
C PHE A 32 -5.81 -9.06 17.43
N LEU A 33 -5.71 -7.97 18.19
CA LEU A 33 -5.28 -8.00 19.59
C LEU A 33 -6.28 -8.76 20.47
N LYS A 34 -7.59 -8.58 20.24
CA LYS A 34 -8.64 -9.35 20.93
C LYS A 34 -8.52 -10.86 20.69
N GLU A 35 -8.27 -11.26 19.45
CA GLU A 35 -8.05 -12.67 19.12
C GLU A 35 -6.76 -13.21 19.73
N ALA A 36 -5.68 -12.42 19.74
CA ALA A 36 -4.43 -12.80 20.40
C ALA A 36 -4.64 -13.03 21.90
N VAL A 37 -5.33 -12.13 22.61
CA VAL A 37 -5.68 -12.28 24.03
C VAL A 37 -6.55 -13.53 24.26
N ARG A 38 -7.52 -13.76 23.38
CA ARG A 38 -8.40 -14.95 23.45
C ARG A 38 -7.59 -16.24 23.30
N LEU A 39 -6.67 -16.30 22.33
CA LEU A 39 -5.79 -17.45 22.10
C LEU A 39 -4.80 -17.66 23.25
N MET A 40 -4.15 -16.59 23.72
CA MET A 40 -3.25 -16.66 24.87
C MET A 40 -3.98 -17.15 26.13
N SER A 41 -5.22 -16.72 26.33
CA SER A 41 -6.07 -17.18 27.42
C SER A 41 -6.51 -18.63 27.26
N ALA A 42 -6.86 -19.06 26.03
CA ALA A 42 -7.21 -20.45 25.74
C ALA A 42 -6.02 -21.41 25.89
N HIS A 43 -4.80 -20.92 25.68
CA HIS A 43 -3.56 -21.65 25.88
C HIS A 43 -2.93 -21.41 27.27
N ARG A 44 -3.65 -20.74 28.18
CA ARG A 44 -3.20 -20.50 29.54
C ARG A 44 -3.29 -21.79 30.35
N GLY A 45 -2.15 -22.43 30.60
CA GLY A 45 -2.06 -23.69 31.34
C GLY A 45 -0.70 -24.36 31.18
N HIS A 46 -0.45 -25.42 31.94
CA HIS A 46 0.80 -26.18 31.88
C HIS A 46 0.75 -27.21 30.74
N ARG A 47 0.77 -26.75 29.49
CA ARG A 47 1.02 -27.63 28.35
C ARG A 47 2.54 -27.85 28.28
N PRO A 48 3.02 -29.11 28.19
CA PRO A 48 4.44 -29.34 27.96
C PRO A 48 4.86 -28.63 26.66
N PRO A 49 6.06 -28.02 26.63
CA PRO A 49 6.55 -27.37 25.42
C PRO A 49 6.54 -28.39 24.27
N PRO A 50 6.04 -28.00 23.08
CA PRO A 50 5.99 -28.89 21.94
C PRO A 50 7.42 -29.32 21.55
N THR A 51 7.56 -30.56 21.11
CA THR A 51 8.83 -31.07 20.61
C THR A 51 9.13 -30.48 19.22
N GLU A 52 10.40 -30.41 18.84
CA GLU A 52 10.82 -29.87 17.54
C GLU A 52 10.17 -30.61 16.36
N GLU A 53 10.02 -31.94 16.48
CA GLU A 53 9.35 -32.78 15.48
C GLU A 53 7.86 -32.43 15.33
N GLU A 54 7.17 -32.12 16.42
CA GLU A 54 5.76 -31.71 16.39
C GLU A 54 5.58 -30.36 15.71
N VAL A 55 6.47 -29.42 15.99
CA VAL A 55 6.47 -28.09 15.37
C VAL A 55 6.70 -28.21 13.86
N MET A 56 7.70 -29.00 13.44
CA MET A 56 8.00 -29.23 12.02
C MET A 56 6.80 -29.86 11.28
N LYS A 57 6.16 -30.87 11.87
CA LYS A 57 4.94 -31.48 11.30
C LYS A 57 3.80 -30.48 11.17
N ALA A 58 3.62 -29.58 12.14
CA ALA A 58 2.58 -28.54 12.07
C ALA A 58 2.82 -27.57 10.91
N PHE A 59 4.07 -27.13 10.69
CA PHE A 59 4.42 -26.27 9.55
C PHE A 59 4.25 -26.97 8.20
N GLU A 60 4.60 -28.26 8.10
CA GLU A 60 4.35 -29.03 6.89
C GLU A 60 2.86 -29.18 6.59
N LEU A 61 2.03 -29.44 7.60
CA LEU A 61 0.58 -29.52 7.45
C LEU A 61 0.00 -28.17 7.02
N ALA A 62 0.45 -27.07 7.64
CA ALA A 62 0.03 -25.71 7.26
C ALA A 62 0.47 -25.34 5.83
N ARG A 63 1.64 -25.78 5.39
CA ARG A 63 2.15 -25.58 4.03
C ARG A 63 1.35 -26.38 3.00
N LYS A 64 0.94 -27.60 3.35
CA LYS A 64 0.11 -28.49 2.52
C LYS A 64 -1.34 -28.02 2.47
N SER A 65 -1.86 -27.43 3.55
CA SER A 65 -3.15 -26.76 3.53
C SER A 65 -3.02 -25.44 2.79
N SER A 66 -3.29 -25.43 1.48
CA SER A 66 -3.48 -24.17 0.78
C SER A 66 -4.60 -23.39 1.48
N ARG A 67 -4.36 -22.12 1.81
CA ARG A 67 -5.46 -21.20 2.15
C ARG A 67 -6.28 -20.99 0.88
N GLY A 68 -7.10 -21.97 0.54
CA GLY A 68 -8.22 -21.76 -0.38
C GLY A 68 -9.09 -20.69 0.24
N SER A 69 -9.26 -19.57 -0.44
CA SER A 69 -10.27 -18.57 -0.07
C SER A 69 -11.60 -19.29 0.07
N ASN A 70 -12.21 -19.26 1.26
CA ASN A 70 -13.53 -19.85 1.47
C ASN A 70 -14.58 -19.23 0.53
N LEU A 71 -14.35 -17.98 0.08
CA LEU A 71 -15.19 -17.27 -0.90
C LEU A 71 -15.18 -17.98 -2.28
N ARG A 72 -14.05 -18.54 -2.71
CA ARG A 72 -13.95 -19.22 -4.02
C ARG A 72 -14.67 -20.56 -4.05
N LYS A 73 -14.75 -21.26 -2.92
CA LYS A 73 -15.43 -22.57 -2.85
C LYS A 73 -16.95 -22.41 -2.93
N THR A 74 -17.52 -21.46 -2.20
CA THR A 74 -18.96 -21.20 -2.22
C THR A 74 -19.46 -20.71 -3.58
N GLU A 75 -18.68 -19.86 -4.25
CA GLU A 75 -19.04 -19.37 -5.59
C GLU A 75 -18.99 -20.50 -6.63
N LEU A 76 -17.95 -21.33 -6.61
CA LEU A 76 -17.79 -22.43 -7.57
C LEU A 76 -18.86 -23.53 -7.40
N ASP A 77 -19.21 -23.86 -6.15
CA ASP A 77 -20.26 -24.85 -5.87
C ASP A 77 -21.66 -24.34 -6.30
N SER A 78 -21.93 -23.03 -6.16
CA SER A 78 -23.20 -22.43 -6.62
C SER A 78 -23.34 -22.32 -8.15
N ILE A 79 -22.21 -22.23 -8.86
CA ILE A 79 -22.16 -22.19 -10.33
C ILE A 79 -22.35 -23.60 -10.91
N ALA A 80 -21.84 -24.63 -10.24
CA ALA A 80 -21.98 -26.02 -10.68
C ALA A 80 -23.44 -26.53 -10.61
N GLU A 81 -24.26 -25.99 -9.70
CA GLU A 81 -25.69 -26.35 -9.57
C GLU A 81 -26.57 -25.71 -10.67
N ASN A 82 -26.15 -24.60 -11.28
CA ASN A 82 -26.92 -23.86 -12.28
C ASN A 82 -26.15 -23.81 -13.62
N GLY A 83 -26.18 -24.94 -14.36
CA GLY A 83 -25.42 -25.12 -15.60
C GLY A 83 -25.68 -24.09 -16.71
N ASP A 84 -26.83 -23.40 -16.69
CA ASP A 84 -27.19 -22.37 -17.67
C ASP A 84 -26.51 -21.01 -17.40
N ALA A 85 -26.17 -20.72 -16.13
CA ALA A 85 -25.55 -19.44 -15.76
C ALA A 85 -24.13 -19.29 -16.35
N LEU A 86 -23.46 -20.40 -16.64
CA LEU A 86 -22.15 -20.39 -17.27
C LEU A 86 -22.24 -19.93 -18.73
N HIS A 87 -23.29 -20.34 -19.45
CA HIS A 87 -23.47 -20.00 -20.86
C HIS A 87 -23.85 -18.52 -21.03
N ASP A 88 -24.79 -18.04 -20.20
CA ASP A 88 -25.22 -16.64 -20.16
C ASP A 88 -24.07 -15.71 -19.73
N ALA A 89 -23.21 -16.15 -18.79
CA ALA A 89 -22.04 -15.38 -18.38
C ALA A 89 -20.98 -15.29 -19.48
N ILE A 90 -20.80 -16.34 -20.28
CA ILE A 90 -19.89 -16.31 -21.44
C ILE A 90 -20.42 -15.35 -22.52
N GLU A 91 -21.72 -15.42 -22.84
CA GLU A 91 -22.36 -14.54 -23.82
C GLU A 91 -22.34 -13.05 -23.39
N LEU A 92 -22.52 -12.78 -22.09
CA LEU A 92 -22.42 -11.43 -21.53
C LEU A 92 -21.00 -10.85 -21.62
N VAL A 93 -19.98 -11.70 -21.43
CA VAL A 93 -18.56 -11.31 -21.58
C VAL A 93 -18.20 -11.09 -23.06
N GLU A 94 -18.75 -11.89 -23.97
CA GLU A 94 -18.50 -11.76 -25.41
C GLU A 94 -19.26 -10.58 -26.06
N SER A 95 -20.43 -10.21 -25.54
CA SER A 95 -21.25 -9.09 -26.04
C SER A 95 -20.89 -7.73 -25.44
N GLY A 96 -20.20 -7.72 -24.31
CA GLY A 96 -19.66 -6.51 -23.71
C GLY A 96 -18.47 -5.99 -24.51
N SER A 97 -18.65 -4.90 -25.26
CA SER A 97 -17.54 -4.18 -25.88
C SER A 97 -16.47 -3.91 -24.82
N THR A 98 -15.32 -4.60 -24.92
CA THR A 98 -14.13 -4.26 -24.17
C THR A 98 -13.63 -2.94 -24.73
N LYS A 99 -14.23 -1.83 -24.29
CA LYS A 99 -13.45 -0.61 -24.19
C LYS A 99 -12.32 -0.99 -23.26
N ASP A 100 -11.16 -1.22 -23.86
CA ASP A 100 -9.90 -1.43 -23.16
C ASP A 100 -9.62 -0.17 -22.35
N TYR A 101 -10.29 -0.04 -21.20
CA TYR A 101 -9.75 0.74 -20.12
C TYR A 101 -8.50 -0.01 -19.72
N ASP A 102 -7.37 0.42 -20.29
CA ASP A 102 -6.05 0.07 -19.79
C ASP A 102 -5.98 0.60 -18.37
N THR A 103 -6.41 -0.23 -17.43
CA THR A 103 -6.39 0.05 -15.99
C THR A 103 -4.97 0.03 -15.44
N GLY A 104 -3.97 0.11 -16.33
CA GLY A 104 -2.57 -0.06 -16.04
C GLY A 104 -2.26 -1.53 -15.78
N GLN A 105 -1.19 -2.02 -16.39
CA GLN A 105 -0.62 -3.31 -16.02
C GLN A 105 -0.28 -3.31 -14.52
N ARG A 106 -0.76 -4.32 -13.79
CA ARG A 106 -0.43 -4.50 -12.37
C ARG A 106 1.08 -4.62 -12.20
N THR A 107 1.67 -3.78 -11.36
CA THR A 107 3.10 -3.80 -11.08
C THR A 107 3.49 -5.10 -10.37
N ARG A 108 4.61 -5.70 -10.78
CA ARG A 108 5.22 -6.85 -10.10
C ARG A 108 6.34 -6.32 -9.19
N PRO A 109 6.27 -6.52 -7.86
CA PRO A 109 7.25 -5.94 -6.93
C PRO A 109 8.71 -6.29 -7.22
N SER A 110 8.96 -7.46 -7.81
CA SER A 110 10.30 -7.95 -8.14
C SER A 110 10.86 -7.40 -9.46
N ARG A 111 10.13 -6.53 -10.16
CA ARG A 111 10.54 -5.99 -11.46
C ARG A 111 10.59 -4.46 -11.38
N PRO A 112 11.63 -3.82 -11.93
CA PRO A 112 11.70 -2.38 -11.99
C PRO A 112 10.47 -1.83 -12.73
N ILE A 113 9.85 -0.80 -12.14
CA ILE A 113 8.65 -0.17 -12.68
C ILE A 113 9.10 0.73 -13.84
N PRO A 114 8.58 0.54 -15.07
CA PRO A 114 8.92 1.40 -16.18
C PRO A 114 8.43 2.83 -15.92
N THR A 115 9.25 3.82 -16.27
CA THR A 115 8.85 5.23 -16.27
C THR A 115 7.78 5.43 -17.35
N VAL A 116 6.60 5.87 -16.93
CA VAL A 116 5.49 6.18 -17.83
C VAL A 116 5.58 7.64 -18.25
N ASP A 117 5.47 7.90 -19.55
CA ASP A 117 5.31 9.27 -20.05
C ASP A 117 3.94 9.81 -19.61
N ARG A 118 3.95 10.99 -18.99
CA ARG A 118 2.76 11.62 -18.40
C ARG A 118 2.39 12.93 -19.09
N THR A 119 3.11 13.31 -20.14
CA THR A 119 2.91 14.58 -20.85
C THR A 119 1.51 14.71 -21.44
N GLU A 120 0.93 13.61 -21.94
CA GLU A 120 -0.41 13.60 -22.55
C GLU A 120 -1.57 13.53 -21.53
N ARG A 121 -1.28 13.44 -20.22
CA ARG A 121 -2.33 13.38 -19.19
C ARG A 121 -2.86 14.77 -18.90
N LEU A 122 -4.11 15.01 -19.29
CA LEU A 122 -4.85 16.22 -18.97
C LEU A 122 -4.83 16.48 -17.45
N GLY A 123 -4.32 17.65 -17.05
CA GLY A 123 -4.20 18.05 -15.65
C GLY A 123 -2.92 17.62 -14.93
N GLU A 124 -2.04 16.84 -15.57
CA GLU A 124 -0.69 16.51 -15.07
C GLU A 124 0.42 17.31 -15.78
N ASP A 125 0.05 18.30 -16.60
CA ASP A 125 1.00 19.23 -17.19
C ASP A 125 1.66 20.09 -16.10
N ARG A 126 2.91 19.77 -15.80
CA ARG A 126 3.69 20.42 -14.74
C ARG A 126 4.02 21.87 -15.07
N GLU A 127 4.26 22.20 -16.33
CA GLU A 127 4.62 23.56 -16.73
C GLU A 127 3.41 24.49 -16.60
N LEU A 128 2.25 24.03 -17.08
CA LEU A 128 0.98 24.74 -16.93
C LEU A 128 0.62 24.94 -15.45
N MET A 129 0.79 23.90 -14.62
CA MET A 129 0.51 23.98 -13.18
C MET A 129 1.45 24.94 -12.45
N ASP A 130 2.74 24.95 -12.80
CA ASP A 130 3.71 25.89 -12.22
C ASP A 130 3.34 27.34 -12.55
N ARG A 131 2.91 27.59 -13.79
CA ARG A 131 2.45 28.91 -14.25
C ARG A 131 1.17 29.33 -13.51
N PHE A 132 0.16 28.47 -13.49
CA PHE A 132 -1.10 28.74 -12.78
C PHE A 132 -0.88 29.03 -11.29
N ARG A 133 -0.03 28.24 -10.62
CA ARG A 133 0.31 28.46 -9.21
C ARG A 133 1.14 29.72 -8.98
N ALA A 134 1.92 30.17 -9.97
CA ALA A 134 2.68 31.42 -9.88
C ALA A 134 1.72 32.61 -10.03
N GLU A 135 0.82 32.57 -11.01
CA GLU A 135 -0.24 33.57 -11.20
C GLU A 135 -1.15 33.67 -9.96
N GLU A 136 -1.57 32.53 -9.40
CA GLU A 136 -2.36 32.49 -8.16
C GLU A 136 -1.64 33.18 -7.00
N GLN A 137 -0.33 32.94 -6.87
CA GLN A 137 0.48 33.52 -5.80
C GLN A 137 0.65 35.03 -5.96
N VAL A 138 0.87 35.52 -7.17
CA VAL A 138 0.96 36.97 -7.46
C VAL A 138 -0.40 37.64 -7.21
N ARG A 139 -1.49 37.02 -7.67
CA ARG A 139 -2.85 37.51 -7.43
C ARG A 139 -3.18 37.58 -5.94
N ARG A 140 -2.74 36.58 -5.17
CA ARG A 140 -2.92 36.54 -3.71
C ARG A 140 -2.07 37.59 -2.99
N ALA A 141 -0.89 37.92 -3.52
CA ALA A 141 -0.05 39.00 -3.01
C ALA A 141 -0.61 40.40 -3.33
N GLY A 142 -1.57 40.50 -4.25
CA GLY A 142 -2.17 41.77 -4.66
C GLY A 142 -1.29 42.60 -5.61
N GLU A 143 -0.28 41.97 -6.20
CA GLU A 143 0.62 42.57 -7.17
C GLU A 143 0.08 42.39 -8.60
N GLU A 144 0.46 43.29 -9.52
CA GLU A 144 0.15 43.11 -10.93
C GLU A 144 0.99 41.95 -11.50
N ALA A 145 0.30 41.00 -12.14
CA ALA A 145 0.92 39.85 -12.77
C ALA A 145 1.73 40.27 -14.00
N SER A 146 3.01 40.61 -13.79
CA SER A 146 4.00 40.73 -14.86
C SER A 146 4.64 39.36 -15.14
N GLU A 147 4.98 39.12 -16.41
CA GLU A 147 5.63 37.87 -16.83
C GLU A 147 6.95 37.62 -16.11
N GLU A 148 7.71 38.67 -15.79
CA GLU A 148 8.99 38.57 -15.08
C GLU A 148 8.84 37.98 -13.66
N ILE A 149 7.84 38.42 -12.90
CA ILE A 149 7.59 37.91 -11.54
C ILE A 149 7.12 36.45 -11.60
N ILE A 150 6.29 36.12 -12.59
CA ILE A 150 5.80 34.75 -12.80
C ILE A 150 6.97 33.82 -13.13
N GLU A 151 7.85 34.21 -14.04
CA GLU A 151 9.04 33.44 -14.41
C GLU A 151 9.98 33.23 -13.22
N GLU A 152 10.24 34.28 -12.42
CA GLU A 152 11.09 34.15 -11.22
C GLU A 152 10.50 33.15 -10.21
N LEU A 153 9.17 33.16 -10.02
CA LEU A 153 8.48 32.21 -9.15
C LEU A 153 8.53 30.78 -9.68
N ILE A 154 8.40 30.60 -11.00
CA ILE A 154 8.55 29.29 -11.66
C ILE A 154 9.98 28.77 -11.47
N ASP A 155 10.99 29.61 -11.68
CA ASP A 155 12.40 29.23 -11.52
C ASP A 155 12.73 28.87 -10.06
N LYS A 156 12.21 29.61 -9.09
CA LYS A 156 12.32 29.25 -7.67
C LYS A 156 11.71 27.89 -7.39
N ARG A 157 10.56 27.56 -8.01
CA ARG A 157 9.93 26.23 -7.87
C ARG A 157 10.76 25.13 -8.51
N LYS A 158 11.31 25.38 -9.71
CA LYS A 158 12.21 24.43 -10.40
C LYS A 158 13.44 24.12 -9.56
N LYS A 159 14.09 25.15 -8.98
CA LYS A 159 15.26 25.00 -8.09
C LYS A 159 14.94 24.20 -6.83
N LYS A 160 13.83 24.50 -6.15
CA LYS A 160 13.40 23.73 -4.97
C LYS A 160 13.19 22.25 -5.27
N ARG A 161 12.72 21.92 -6.47
CA ARG A 161 12.54 20.52 -6.88
C ARG A 161 13.86 19.83 -7.21
N SER A 162 14.82 20.52 -7.84
CA SER A 162 16.15 19.93 -8.05
C SER A 162 16.88 19.71 -6.75
N GLU A 163 16.85 20.69 -5.83
CA GLU A 163 17.44 20.56 -4.50
C GLU A 163 16.86 19.35 -3.74
N LEU A 164 15.52 19.19 -3.76
CA LEU A 164 14.87 18.05 -3.14
C LEU A 164 15.19 16.72 -3.83
N ALA A 165 15.38 16.71 -5.15
CA ALA A 165 15.79 15.50 -5.87
C ALA A 165 17.23 15.08 -5.51
N ASP A 166 18.12 16.05 -5.34
CA ASP A 166 19.50 15.83 -4.92
C ASP A 166 19.59 15.36 -3.45
N GLU A 167 18.75 15.90 -2.57
CA GLU A 167 18.64 15.42 -1.18
C GLU A 167 18.10 13.99 -1.11
N LEU A 168 17.12 13.65 -1.96
CA LEU A 168 16.55 12.29 -2.02
C LEU A 168 17.50 11.26 -2.62
N SER A 169 18.32 11.62 -3.61
CA SER A 169 19.33 10.70 -4.14
C SER A 169 20.38 10.35 -3.09
N GLY A 170 20.78 11.32 -2.25
CA GLY A 170 21.65 11.05 -1.11
C GLY A 170 21.04 10.12 -0.05
N LEU A 171 19.70 10.06 0.05
CA LEU A 171 19.01 9.10 0.92
C LEU A 171 19.00 7.69 0.32
N ASP A 172 18.84 7.56 -1.00
CA ASP A 172 18.89 6.26 -1.71
C ASP A 172 20.28 5.62 -1.53
N ASP A 173 21.34 6.43 -1.70
CA ASP A 173 22.72 6.01 -1.44
C ASP A 173 22.95 5.56 0.02
N LEU A 174 22.26 6.19 0.97
CA LEU A 174 22.33 5.81 2.40
C LEU A 174 21.60 4.49 2.69
N ILE A 175 20.50 4.21 1.99
CA ILE A 175 19.74 2.96 2.16
C ILE A 175 20.46 1.78 1.51
N ASP A 176 21.14 2.00 0.37
CA ASP A 176 21.86 0.96 -0.37
C ASP A 176 23.26 0.64 0.18
N SER A 177 23.76 1.42 1.16
CA SER A 177 25.09 1.24 1.76
C SER A 177 25.14 0.36 3.02
N ASP A 178 24.01 -0.27 3.39
CA ASP A 178 23.88 -1.34 4.41
C ASP A 178 23.43 -2.69 3.76
#